data_AF-A0A7V9BPD5-F1
#
_entry.id   AF-A0A7V9BPD5-F1
#
_cell.length_a   1.000
_cell.length_b   1.000
_cell.length_c   1.000
_cell.angle_alpha   90.00
_cell.angle_beta   90.00
_cell.angle_gamma   90.00
#
_symmetry.space_group_name_H-M   'P 1'
#
loop_
_entity.id
_entity.type
_entity.pdbx_description
1 polymer ?
#
loop_
_entity_poly.entity_id
_entity_poly.type
_entity_poly.pdbx_seq_one_letter_code
_entity_poly.pdbx_strand_id
1 'polypeptide(L)'
;REDTVGALLVGVNAEGGGLRYVGRVATGMTPAERRELRGRLERLATDACPFTAQPPQAGAARWVRPQLVGEVGYRRWTNQATLAHPSWHRLRTDLDPASVRDPMPSDVLVTPGNPAGPPSQGDVANARLRALHEQISPHFVYNALNTIGALVRTNPGDARDLLADFADFARHVFRPGVEVTRLADELAAVEHYLHLEQARFGRRLHAELRADPKVSDVVVPFLAVQSVVEHAVRDGIEGTTDGGSLTVTAAAAGAGCLVVVRTQGGSPDWPDRAVPDLNTRLRAAFGEDFEVTVLAKGAAEVAVGIRVPSASPPQG
;
A
#
# COMPACT_ATOMS: atom_id res chain seq x y z
N ARG A 1 -23.40 -26.14 12.48
CA ARG A 1 -23.79 -26.30 13.90
C ARG A 1 -24.85 -25.24 14.18
N GLU A 2 -26.03 -25.65 14.61
CA GLU A 2 -27.20 -24.76 14.69
C GLU A 2 -26.98 -23.61 15.70
N ASP A 3 -26.24 -23.85 16.77
CA ASP A 3 -26.11 -22.91 17.90
C ASP A 3 -24.96 -21.89 17.81
N THR A 4 -24.18 -21.87 16.72
CA THR A 4 -23.02 -20.96 16.60
C THR A 4 -22.87 -20.35 15.22
N VAL A 5 -22.27 -19.15 15.17
CA VAL A 5 -21.89 -18.52 13.90
C VAL A 5 -20.73 -19.32 13.27
N GLY A 6 -20.94 -19.84 12.05
CA GLY A 6 -19.90 -20.52 11.27
C GLY A 6 -18.97 -19.54 10.56
N ALA A 7 -19.54 -18.57 9.86
CA ALA A 7 -18.82 -17.47 9.22
C ALA A 7 -19.71 -16.22 9.16
N LEU A 8 -19.08 -15.05 9.08
CA LEU A 8 -19.75 -13.77 8.86
C LEU A 8 -19.49 -13.29 7.44
N LEU A 9 -20.53 -12.84 6.76
CA LEU A 9 -20.39 -12.02 5.56
C LEU A 9 -20.34 -10.57 6.03
N VAL A 10 -19.24 -9.87 5.74
CA VAL A 10 -18.99 -8.50 6.23
C VAL A 10 -19.00 -7.51 5.08
N GLY A 11 -19.36 -6.27 5.39
CA GLY A 11 -19.39 -5.17 4.44
C GLY A 11 -19.01 -3.83 5.04
N VAL A 12 -18.82 -2.85 4.17
CA VAL A 12 -18.53 -1.44 4.50
C VAL A 12 -19.56 -0.54 3.81
N ASN A 13 -19.84 0.64 4.36
CA ASN A 13 -20.77 1.57 3.73
C ASN A 13 -20.11 2.20 2.49
N ALA A 14 -20.76 2.09 1.33
CA ALA A 14 -20.32 2.73 0.10
C ALA A 14 -20.66 4.24 0.09
N GLU A 15 -19.91 5.05 -0.65
CA GLU A 15 -20.13 6.51 -0.71
C GLU A 15 -21.48 6.88 -1.36
N GLY A 16 -21.96 6.05 -2.30
CA GLY A 16 -23.30 6.18 -2.91
C GLY A 16 -24.44 5.65 -2.04
N GLY A 17 -24.16 5.23 -0.81
CA GLY A 17 -25.11 4.60 0.10
C GLY A 17 -25.21 3.08 -0.08
N GLY A 18 -25.72 2.41 0.96
CA GLY A 18 -25.83 0.96 1.02
C GLY A 18 -24.54 0.26 1.48
N LEU A 19 -24.67 -1.05 1.75
CA LEU A 19 -23.60 -1.88 2.29
C LEU A 19 -22.93 -2.67 1.16
N ARG A 20 -21.64 -2.43 0.91
CA ARG A 20 -20.86 -3.20 -0.06
C ARG A 20 -20.23 -4.40 0.62
N TYR A 21 -20.39 -5.59 0.03
CA TYR A 21 -19.73 -6.81 0.53
C TYR A 21 -18.21 -6.72 0.36
N VAL A 22 -17.48 -7.06 1.43
CA VAL A 22 -16.00 -7.04 1.41
C VAL A 22 -15.36 -8.36 1.81
N GLY A 23 -16.09 -9.33 2.38
CA GLY A 23 -15.47 -10.62 2.64
C GLY A 23 -16.25 -11.58 3.52
N ARG A 24 -15.76 -12.82 3.57
CA ARG A 24 -16.27 -13.86 4.46
C ARG A 24 -15.24 -14.16 5.54
N VAL A 25 -15.61 -13.94 6.79
CA VAL A 25 -14.77 -14.15 7.97
C VAL A 25 -15.19 -15.44 8.66
N ALA A 26 -14.33 -16.46 8.60
CA ALA A 26 -14.60 -17.77 9.22
C ALA A 26 -13.64 -18.11 10.36
N THR A 27 -12.51 -17.41 10.47
CA THR A 27 -11.42 -17.65 11.44
C THR A 27 -11.34 -16.51 12.45
N GLY A 28 -10.58 -16.70 13.54
CA GLY A 28 -10.33 -15.67 14.55
C GLY A 28 -11.36 -15.58 15.69
N MET A 29 -12.58 -16.10 15.51
CA MET A 29 -13.60 -16.12 16.58
C MET A 29 -13.42 -17.32 17.52
N THR A 30 -13.36 -17.04 18.82
CA THR A 30 -13.46 -18.04 19.89
C THR A 30 -14.87 -18.66 19.96
N PRO A 31 -15.03 -19.85 20.58
CA PRO A 31 -16.35 -20.46 20.77
C PRO A 31 -17.34 -19.61 21.58
N ALA A 32 -16.84 -18.76 22.49
CA ALA A 32 -17.67 -17.85 23.28
C ALA A 32 -18.19 -16.71 22.41
N GLU A 33 -17.31 -16.07 21.62
CA GLU A 33 -17.70 -14.99 20.70
C GLU A 33 -18.68 -15.47 19.64
N ARG A 34 -18.53 -16.70 19.12
CA ARG A 34 -19.48 -17.26 18.13
C ARG A 34 -20.89 -17.40 18.70
N ARG A 35 -21.03 -17.68 19.99
CA ARG A 35 -22.34 -17.75 20.69
C ARG A 35 -22.88 -16.35 20.97
N GLU A 36 -22.02 -15.43 21.41
CA GLU A 36 -22.41 -14.04 21.65
C GLU A 36 -22.89 -13.37 20.36
N LEU A 37 -22.11 -13.49 19.28
CA LEU A 37 -22.47 -12.96 17.96
C LEU A 37 -23.77 -13.57 17.46
N ARG A 38 -24.00 -14.88 17.67
CA ARG A 38 -25.27 -15.52 17.32
C ARG A 38 -26.45 -14.80 17.97
N GLY A 39 -26.46 -14.65 19.30
CA GLY A 39 -27.58 -14.02 20.01
C GLY A 39 -27.79 -12.54 19.67
N ARG A 40 -26.72 -11.81 19.31
CA ARG A 40 -26.84 -10.43 18.81
C ARG A 40 -27.43 -10.39 17.40
N LEU A 41 -26.95 -11.25 16.50
CA LEU A 41 -27.36 -11.30 15.09
C LEU A 41 -28.80 -11.80 14.92
N GLU A 42 -29.28 -12.72 15.76
CA GLU A 42 -30.66 -13.21 15.71
C GLU A 42 -31.69 -12.11 15.95
N ARG A 43 -31.39 -11.15 16.83
CA ARG A 43 -32.25 -9.99 17.07
C ARG A 43 -32.29 -9.00 15.89
N LEU A 44 -31.33 -9.12 14.99
CA LEU A 44 -31.19 -8.27 13.81
C LEU A 44 -31.64 -8.99 12.53
N ALA A 45 -32.21 -10.19 12.63
CA ALA A 45 -32.62 -10.97 11.47
C ALA A 45 -33.55 -10.18 10.53
N THR A 46 -33.37 -10.38 9.24
CA THR A 46 -34.17 -9.79 8.17
C THR A 46 -34.25 -10.77 7.00
N ASP A 47 -35.28 -10.65 6.17
CA ASP A 47 -35.46 -11.52 4.99
C ASP A 47 -34.74 -10.98 3.76
N ALA A 48 -34.43 -9.69 3.76
CA ALA A 48 -33.75 -9.01 2.66
C ALA A 48 -32.22 -9.04 2.82
N CYS A 49 -31.50 -9.29 1.70
CA CYS A 49 -30.05 -9.12 1.64
C CYS A 49 -29.69 -7.66 1.93
N PRO A 50 -28.83 -7.37 2.93
CA PRO A 50 -28.43 -6.00 3.26
C PRO A 50 -27.39 -5.44 2.29
N PHE A 51 -26.76 -6.29 1.47
CA PHE A 51 -25.71 -5.89 0.54
C PHE A 51 -26.30 -5.33 -0.76
N THR A 52 -25.64 -4.32 -1.33
CA THR A 52 -26.00 -3.71 -2.62
C THR A 52 -25.84 -4.67 -3.80
N ALA A 53 -24.90 -5.62 -3.71
CA ALA A 53 -24.73 -6.73 -4.64
C ALA A 53 -24.77 -8.06 -3.90
N GLN A 54 -25.36 -9.09 -4.51
CA GLN A 54 -25.49 -10.40 -3.88
C GLN A 54 -24.10 -11.05 -3.71
N PRO A 55 -23.69 -11.40 -2.48
CA PRO A 55 -22.38 -11.99 -2.28
C PRO A 55 -22.33 -13.41 -2.85
N PRO A 56 -21.15 -13.88 -3.32
CA PRO A 56 -21.00 -15.17 -4.02
C PRO A 56 -21.37 -16.41 -3.18
N GLN A 57 -21.60 -16.25 -1.88
CA GLN A 57 -21.92 -17.34 -0.93
C GLN A 57 -23.27 -17.08 -0.21
N ALA A 58 -24.18 -16.37 -0.87
CA ALA A 58 -25.50 -16.01 -0.34
C ALA A 58 -26.42 -17.21 -0.04
N GLY A 59 -26.25 -18.34 -0.74
CA GLY A 59 -27.22 -19.45 -0.74
C GLY A 59 -27.50 -20.13 0.61
N ALA A 60 -26.63 -19.93 1.61
CA ALA A 60 -26.82 -20.45 2.97
C ALA A 60 -26.77 -19.34 4.05
N ALA A 61 -26.87 -18.07 3.64
CA ALA A 61 -26.76 -16.94 4.55
C ALA A 61 -28.10 -16.67 5.25
N ARG A 62 -28.05 -16.37 6.55
CA ARG A 62 -29.14 -15.74 7.29
C ARG A 62 -28.86 -14.24 7.34
N TRP A 63 -29.73 -13.44 6.74
CA TRP A 63 -29.51 -12.01 6.64
C TRP A 63 -29.83 -11.31 7.95
N VAL A 64 -29.07 -10.26 8.22
CA VAL A 64 -29.24 -9.38 9.38
C VAL A 64 -29.16 -7.93 8.94
N ARG A 65 -29.81 -7.04 9.69
CA ARG A 65 -29.62 -5.60 9.54
C ARG A 65 -28.17 -5.22 9.91
N PRO A 66 -27.50 -4.36 9.14
CA PRO A 66 -26.10 -4.01 9.37
C PRO A 66 -25.94 -3.00 10.51
N GLN A 67 -26.20 -3.44 11.75
CA GLN A 67 -26.18 -2.61 12.95
C GLN A 67 -25.05 -3.00 13.93
N LEU A 68 -24.12 -3.85 13.52
CA LEU A 68 -22.98 -4.28 14.32
C LEU A 68 -21.68 -3.95 13.58
N VAL A 69 -20.69 -3.45 14.32
CA VAL A 69 -19.34 -3.20 13.81
C VAL A 69 -18.38 -4.22 14.39
N GLY A 70 -17.59 -4.87 13.53
CA GLY A 70 -16.54 -5.81 13.90
C GLY A 70 -15.18 -5.34 13.42
N GLU A 71 -14.16 -5.61 14.22
CA GLU A 71 -12.76 -5.46 13.84
C GLU A 71 -12.28 -6.75 13.17
N VAL A 72 -11.75 -6.62 11.95
CA VAL A 72 -11.32 -7.73 11.10
C VAL A 72 -9.90 -7.45 10.62
N GLY A 73 -8.98 -8.37 10.91
CA GLY A 73 -7.63 -8.36 10.38
C GLY A 73 -7.63 -9.03 9.01
N TYR A 74 -6.77 -8.56 8.11
CA TYR A 74 -6.65 -9.07 6.75
C TYR A 74 -5.24 -8.82 6.22
N ARG A 75 -4.82 -9.58 5.20
CA ARG A 75 -3.47 -9.40 4.63
C ARG A 75 -3.38 -8.25 3.63
N ARG A 76 -4.39 -8.13 2.77
CA ARG A 76 -4.50 -7.12 1.71
C ARG A 76 -5.92 -7.07 1.17
N TRP A 77 -6.20 -6.05 0.37
CA TRP A 77 -7.35 -6.06 -0.54
C TRP A 77 -7.04 -6.89 -1.79
N THR A 78 -8.06 -7.51 -2.37
CA THR A 78 -7.99 -8.20 -3.66
C THR A 78 -8.43 -7.27 -4.80
N ASN A 79 -8.13 -7.65 -6.04
CA ASN A 79 -8.54 -6.93 -7.24
C ASN A 79 -10.07 -6.93 -7.45
N GLN A 80 -10.81 -7.72 -6.65
CA GLN A 80 -12.28 -7.71 -6.61
C GLN A 80 -12.82 -6.85 -5.46
N ALA A 81 -11.99 -5.96 -4.89
CA ALA A 81 -12.32 -5.11 -3.75
C ALA A 81 -12.83 -5.91 -2.52
N THR A 82 -12.28 -7.10 -2.29
CA THR A 82 -12.57 -7.94 -1.10
C THR A 82 -11.33 -8.15 -0.24
N LEU A 83 -11.51 -8.55 1.01
CA LEU A 83 -10.45 -8.83 1.97
C LEU A 83 -9.80 -10.20 1.69
N ALA A 84 -8.46 -10.23 1.60
CA ALA A 84 -7.69 -11.46 1.49
C ALA A 84 -7.39 -12.05 2.87
N HIS A 85 -7.80 -13.30 3.09
CA HIS A 85 -7.61 -14.06 4.34
C HIS A 85 -8.09 -13.32 5.61
N PRO A 86 -9.37 -12.87 5.66
CA PRO A 86 -9.85 -12.10 6.79
C PRO A 86 -10.01 -12.98 8.05
N SER A 87 -9.60 -12.44 9.19
CA SER A 87 -9.76 -13.04 10.52
C SER A 87 -10.48 -12.08 11.46
N TRP A 88 -11.43 -12.60 12.24
CA TRP A 88 -12.13 -11.82 13.25
C TRP A 88 -11.19 -11.46 14.41
N HIS A 89 -11.27 -10.24 14.91
CA HIS A 89 -10.57 -9.83 16.13
C HIS A 89 -11.54 -9.60 17.28
N ARG A 90 -12.50 -8.68 17.13
CA ARG A 90 -13.44 -8.32 18.19
C ARG A 90 -14.66 -7.54 17.69
N LEU A 91 -15.70 -7.48 18.50
CA LEU A 91 -16.84 -6.58 18.27
C LEU A 91 -16.49 -5.15 18.76
N ARG A 92 -16.89 -4.12 18.00
CA ARG A 92 -16.69 -2.70 18.31
C ARG A 92 -18.02 -2.03 18.63
N THR A 93 -18.49 -2.20 19.87
CA THR A 93 -19.73 -1.57 20.35
C THR A 93 -19.60 -0.06 20.57
N ASP A 94 -18.36 0.44 20.53
CA ASP A 94 -17.99 1.84 20.65
C ASP A 94 -18.08 2.62 19.33
N LEU A 95 -18.34 1.96 18.20
CA LEU A 95 -18.42 2.58 16.89
C LEU A 95 -19.84 2.58 16.34
N ASP A 96 -20.22 3.68 15.69
CA ASP A 96 -21.46 3.78 14.93
C ASP A 96 -21.33 2.97 13.62
N PRO A 97 -22.22 2.00 13.34
CA PRO A 97 -22.26 1.31 12.06
C PRO A 97 -22.27 2.25 10.86
N ALA A 98 -22.92 3.41 10.98
CA ALA A 98 -22.98 4.41 9.93
C ALA A 98 -21.69 5.22 9.76
N SER A 99 -20.66 5.07 10.61
CA SER A 99 -19.37 5.74 10.45
C SER A 99 -18.32 4.87 9.74
N VAL A 100 -18.57 3.57 9.58
CA VAL A 100 -17.65 2.66 8.88
C VAL A 100 -17.71 2.96 7.39
N ARG A 101 -16.67 3.55 6.83
CA ARG A 101 -16.57 3.87 5.40
C ARG A 101 -15.70 2.86 4.68
N ASP A 102 -16.00 2.70 3.40
CA ASP A 102 -15.09 2.04 2.47
C ASP A 102 -13.75 2.79 2.42
N PRO A 103 -12.61 2.16 2.72
CA PRO A 103 -11.31 2.80 2.54
C PRO A 103 -10.92 2.90 1.06
N MET A 104 -11.67 2.28 0.14
CA MET A 104 -11.51 2.43 -1.30
C MET A 104 -12.67 3.30 -1.83
N PRO A 105 -12.44 4.58 -2.20
CA PRO A 105 -13.50 5.42 -2.76
C PRO A 105 -14.07 4.82 -4.05
N SER A 106 -15.34 5.11 -4.30
CA SER A 106 -16.16 4.47 -5.34
C SER A 106 -15.68 4.76 -6.76
N ASP A 107 -14.80 5.74 -6.93
CA ASP A 107 -14.13 6.09 -8.19
C ASP A 107 -13.09 5.04 -8.66
N VAL A 108 -12.81 4.02 -7.84
CA VAL A 108 -12.02 2.84 -8.22
C VAL A 108 -12.89 1.76 -8.90
N LEU A 109 -14.21 1.94 -8.95
CA LEU A 109 -15.14 1.06 -9.67
C LEU A 109 -15.55 1.68 -11.00
N VAL A 110 -14.63 1.74 -11.96
CA VAL A 110 -15.06 1.77 -13.37
C VAL A 110 -15.76 0.43 -13.64
N THR A 111 -17.04 0.53 -13.98
CA THR A 111 -17.95 -0.56 -14.34
C THR A 111 -17.32 -1.48 -15.39
N PRO A 112 -17.48 -2.82 -15.33
CA PRO A 112 -17.27 -3.65 -16.51
C PRO A 112 -18.44 -3.40 -17.47
N GLY A 113 -18.34 -2.33 -18.25
CA GLY A 113 -19.28 -1.96 -19.29
C GLY A 113 -18.83 -2.48 -20.66
N ASN A 114 -19.29 -3.69 -20.99
CA ASN A 114 -19.44 -4.26 -22.34
C ASN A 114 -18.17 -4.69 -23.14
N PRO A 115 -18.20 -5.86 -23.83
CA PRO A 115 -17.09 -6.35 -24.65
C PRO A 115 -17.27 -5.86 -26.09
N ALA A 116 -16.63 -4.76 -26.50
CA ALA A 116 -16.40 -4.47 -27.92
C ALA A 116 -15.45 -3.26 -28.07
N GLY A 117 -14.21 -3.52 -28.46
CA GLY A 117 -13.27 -2.51 -28.95
C GLY A 117 -11.85 -2.70 -28.40
N PRO A 118 -10.80 -2.62 -29.23
CA PRO A 118 -9.44 -2.53 -28.70
C PRO A 118 -9.28 -1.24 -27.89
N PRO A 119 -8.54 -1.27 -26.77
CA PRO A 119 -8.38 -0.10 -25.90
C PRO A 119 -7.74 1.05 -26.68
N SER A 120 -8.23 2.27 -26.46
CA SER A 120 -7.65 3.46 -27.10
C SER A 120 -6.24 3.72 -26.55
N GLN A 121 -5.35 4.32 -27.35
CA GLN A 121 -3.97 4.59 -26.92
C GLN A 121 -3.91 5.43 -25.63
N GLY A 122 -4.89 6.33 -25.41
CA GLY A 122 -5.02 7.12 -24.19
C GLY A 122 -5.45 6.29 -22.97
N ASP A 123 -6.31 5.29 -23.15
CA ASP A 123 -6.71 4.37 -22.08
C ASP A 123 -5.57 3.44 -21.67
N VAL A 124 -4.76 3.01 -22.64
CA VAL A 124 -3.57 2.19 -22.38
C VAL A 124 -2.48 3.01 -21.70
N ALA A 125 -2.24 4.26 -22.13
CA ALA A 125 -1.28 5.15 -21.48
C ALA A 125 -1.69 5.50 -20.04
N ASN A 126 -2.96 5.89 -19.83
CA ASN A 126 -3.47 6.16 -18.49
C ASN A 126 -3.51 4.90 -17.60
N ALA A 127 -3.79 3.72 -18.14
CA ALA A 127 -3.70 2.46 -17.40
C ALA A 127 -2.25 2.08 -17.07
N ARG A 128 -1.28 2.39 -17.95
CA ARG A 128 0.16 2.20 -17.70
C ARG A 128 0.68 3.11 -16.59
N LEU A 129 0.24 4.36 -16.55
CA LEU A 129 0.55 5.31 -15.46
C LEU A 129 -0.10 4.92 -14.13
N ARG A 130 -1.35 4.44 -14.16
CA ARG A 130 -2.03 3.90 -12.98
C ARG A 130 -1.34 2.67 -12.39
N ALA A 131 -0.66 1.87 -13.22
CA ALA A 131 0.12 0.73 -12.75
C ALA A 131 1.41 1.15 -12.01
N LEU A 132 2.01 2.30 -12.35
CA LEU A 132 3.15 2.85 -11.59
C LEU A 132 2.72 3.35 -10.21
N HIS A 133 1.52 3.93 -10.12
CA HIS A 133 0.94 4.51 -8.90
C HIS A 133 0.18 3.49 -8.03
N GLU A 134 0.62 2.23 -7.94
CA GLU A 134 0.09 1.33 -6.90
C GLU A 134 0.21 2.05 -5.57
N GLN A 135 -0.96 2.41 -5.03
CA GLN A 135 -1.14 3.45 -4.03
C GLN A 135 -0.17 3.25 -2.87
N ILE A 136 0.43 4.35 -2.37
CA ILE A 136 1.13 4.38 -1.08
C ILE A 136 0.42 3.42 -0.14
N SER A 137 1.15 2.44 0.40
CA SER A 137 0.54 1.42 1.24
C SER A 137 -0.36 2.10 2.28
N PRO A 138 -1.68 1.83 2.31
CA PRO A 138 -2.58 2.43 3.30
C PRO A 138 -2.09 2.18 4.74
N HIS A 139 -1.31 1.12 4.92
CA HIS A 139 -0.61 0.80 6.15
C HIS A 139 0.48 1.84 6.50
N PHE A 140 1.27 2.31 5.52
CA PHE A 140 2.26 3.36 5.73
C PHE A 140 1.59 4.63 6.30
N VAL A 141 0.53 5.09 5.65
CA VAL A 141 -0.19 6.31 6.08
C VAL A 141 -0.70 6.16 7.51
N TYR A 142 -1.38 5.04 7.81
CA TYR A 142 -1.87 4.77 9.16
C TYR A 142 -0.74 4.73 10.20
N ASN A 143 0.38 4.08 9.87
CA ASN A 143 1.50 3.94 10.78
C ASN A 143 2.24 5.25 11.02
N ALA A 144 2.46 6.04 9.97
CA ALA A 144 3.04 7.37 10.08
C ALA A 144 2.20 8.25 11.02
N LEU A 145 0.88 8.29 10.81
CA LEU A 145 -0.02 9.08 11.65
C LEU A 145 -0.07 8.60 13.11
N ASN A 146 0.02 7.29 13.35
CA ASN A 146 0.09 6.75 14.71
C ASN A 146 1.39 7.13 15.42
N THR A 147 2.53 7.03 14.73
CA THR A 147 3.83 7.46 15.27
C THR A 147 3.80 8.94 15.63
N ILE A 148 3.32 9.79 14.71
CA ILE A 148 3.15 11.23 14.93
C ILE A 148 2.22 11.47 16.14
N GLY A 149 1.06 10.83 16.17
CA GLY A 149 0.07 10.98 17.24
C GLY A 149 0.60 10.56 18.62
N ALA A 150 1.45 9.54 18.68
CA ALA A 150 2.12 9.12 19.91
C ALA A 150 3.11 10.18 20.41
N LEU A 151 3.79 10.88 19.51
CA LEU A 151 4.78 11.92 19.83
C LEU A 151 4.14 13.26 20.24
N VAL A 152 2.91 13.58 19.81
CA VAL A 152 2.26 14.87 20.14
C VAL A 152 2.29 15.21 21.62
N ARG A 153 2.16 14.22 22.51
CA ARG A 153 2.18 14.43 23.97
C ARG A 153 3.57 14.37 24.60
N THR A 154 4.48 13.58 24.05
CA THR A 154 5.79 13.26 24.67
C THR A 154 6.93 14.06 24.07
N ASN A 155 6.91 14.31 22.75
CA ASN A 155 7.84 15.15 22.04
C ASN A 155 7.13 15.93 20.91
N PRO A 156 6.49 17.07 21.21
CA PRO A 156 5.74 17.85 20.22
C PRO A 156 6.62 18.52 19.16
N GLY A 157 7.95 18.63 19.37
CA GLY A 157 8.88 19.11 18.36
C GLY A 157 8.98 18.11 17.22
N ASP A 158 9.45 16.90 17.53
CA ASP A 158 9.57 15.79 16.56
C ASP A 158 8.22 15.50 15.87
N ALA A 159 7.10 15.58 16.60
CA ALA A 159 5.77 15.37 16.00
C ALA A 159 5.44 16.40 14.91
N ARG A 160 5.87 17.66 15.07
CA ARG A 160 5.67 18.72 14.06
C ARG A 160 6.56 18.49 12.86
N ASP A 161 7.81 18.11 13.09
CA ASP A 161 8.78 17.84 12.02
C ASP A 161 8.30 16.66 11.15
N LEU A 162 7.91 15.55 11.80
CA LEU A 162 7.34 14.39 11.08
C LEU A 162 6.02 14.70 10.37
N LEU A 163 5.20 15.61 10.91
CA LEU A 163 3.98 16.04 10.22
C LEU A 163 4.31 16.87 8.96
N ALA A 164 5.35 17.70 9.01
CA ALA A 164 5.85 18.42 7.85
C ALA A 164 6.40 17.45 6.80
N ASP A 165 7.23 16.49 7.22
CA ASP A 165 7.75 15.43 6.34
C ASP A 165 6.62 14.63 5.67
N PHE A 166 5.59 14.26 6.43
CA PHE A 166 4.43 13.58 5.88
C PHE A 166 3.72 14.43 4.83
N ALA A 167 3.55 15.73 5.09
CA ALA A 167 2.93 16.64 4.13
C ALA A 167 3.77 16.79 2.84
N ASP A 168 5.09 16.93 2.95
CA ASP A 168 5.98 17.04 1.80
C ASP A 168 6.08 15.74 1.00
N PHE A 169 6.19 14.60 1.68
CA PHE A 169 6.08 13.28 1.06
C PHE A 169 4.77 13.12 0.30
N ALA A 170 3.63 13.40 0.95
CA ALA A 170 2.31 13.28 0.35
C ALA A 170 2.13 14.20 -0.87
N ARG A 171 2.63 15.45 -0.80
CA ARG A 171 2.61 16.39 -1.93
C ARG A 171 3.37 15.86 -3.14
N HIS A 172 4.48 15.16 -2.93
CA HIS A 172 5.23 14.57 -4.03
C HIS A 172 4.50 13.35 -4.61
N VAL A 173 4.16 12.35 -3.77
CA VAL A 173 3.70 11.04 -4.24
C VAL A 173 2.25 11.06 -4.76
N PHE A 174 1.40 11.98 -4.28
CA PHE A 174 0.01 12.10 -4.76
C PHE A 174 -0.15 13.05 -5.97
N ARG A 175 0.93 13.36 -6.70
CA ARG A 175 0.83 14.19 -7.91
C ARG A 175 0.14 13.43 -9.05
N PRO A 176 -1.02 13.90 -9.55
CA PRO A 176 -1.71 13.22 -10.63
C PRO A 176 -1.00 13.43 -11.97
N GLY A 177 -0.92 12.38 -12.78
CA GLY A 177 -0.52 12.47 -14.19
C GLY A 177 0.94 12.83 -14.46
N VAL A 178 1.84 12.64 -13.49
CA VAL A 178 3.29 12.85 -13.67
C VAL A 178 3.94 11.54 -14.08
N GLU A 179 4.59 11.51 -15.24
CA GLU A 179 5.30 10.29 -15.70
C GLU A 179 6.77 10.28 -15.28
N VAL A 180 7.39 11.47 -15.23
CA VAL A 180 8.81 11.65 -14.93
C VAL A 180 9.03 12.83 -14.00
N THR A 181 10.10 12.80 -13.23
CA THR A 181 10.51 13.87 -12.30
C THR A 181 12.03 14.01 -12.27
N ARG A 182 12.55 15.09 -11.66
CA ARG A 182 13.99 15.18 -11.38
C ARG A 182 14.36 14.23 -10.25
N LEU A 183 15.55 13.65 -10.33
CA LEU A 183 16.08 12.77 -9.30
C LEU A 183 16.14 13.46 -7.94
N ALA A 184 16.47 14.75 -7.89
CA ALA A 184 16.43 15.51 -6.65
C ALA A 184 15.04 15.54 -6.00
N ASP A 185 13.98 15.71 -6.79
CA ASP A 185 12.61 15.76 -6.26
C ASP A 185 12.18 14.40 -5.73
N GLU A 186 12.59 13.31 -6.39
CA GLU A 186 12.28 11.95 -5.94
C GLU A 186 13.10 11.54 -4.71
N LEU A 187 14.38 11.90 -4.65
CA LEU A 187 15.23 11.63 -3.49
C LEU A 187 14.78 12.43 -2.26
N ALA A 188 14.26 13.66 -2.43
CA ALA A 188 13.65 14.40 -1.33
C ALA A 188 12.41 13.68 -0.77
N ALA A 189 11.54 13.14 -1.64
CA ALA A 189 10.42 12.33 -1.19
C ALA A 189 10.87 11.05 -0.45
N VAL A 190 11.91 10.38 -0.96
CA VAL A 190 12.53 9.23 -0.31
C VAL A 190 13.09 9.60 1.07
N GLU A 191 13.72 10.77 1.21
CA GLU A 191 14.24 11.24 2.50
C GLU A 191 13.12 11.43 3.53
N HIS A 192 12.03 12.11 3.17
CA HIS A 192 10.86 12.27 4.04
C HIS A 192 10.25 10.90 4.42
N TYR A 193 10.13 9.98 3.46
CA TYR A 193 9.68 8.61 3.72
C TYR A 193 10.57 7.88 4.73
N LEU A 194 11.89 7.93 4.54
CA LEU A 194 12.85 7.26 5.42
C LEU A 194 12.87 7.89 6.82
N HIS A 195 12.64 9.20 6.96
CA HIS A 195 12.52 9.83 8.27
C HIS A 195 11.27 9.34 9.03
N LEU A 196 10.12 9.25 8.34
CA LEU A 196 8.87 8.71 8.89
C LEU A 196 9.02 7.25 9.34
N GLU A 197 9.64 6.41 8.51
CA GLU A 197 9.88 5.00 8.82
C GLU A 197 10.90 4.82 9.96
N GLN A 198 11.96 5.64 10.01
CA GLN A 198 12.92 5.61 11.12
C GLN A 198 12.26 6.00 12.45
N ALA A 199 11.38 7.01 12.47
CA ALA A 199 10.62 7.35 13.67
C ALA A 199 9.70 6.19 14.12
N ARG A 200 9.09 5.48 13.16
CA ARG A 200 8.23 4.31 13.42
C ARG A 200 9.00 3.13 14.01
N PHE A 201 10.13 2.77 13.42
CA PHE A 201 10.90 1.59 13.82
C PHE A 201 11.93 1.86 14.91
N GLY A 202 12.22 3.13 15.19
CA GLY A 202 13.28 3.55 16.09
C GLY A 202 14.59 2.86 15.72
N ARG A 203 15.22 2.25 16.73
CA ARG A 203 16.52 1.56 16.60
C ARG A 203 16.53 0.32 15.67
N ARG A 204 15.39 -0.14 15.14
CA ARG A 204 15.31 -1.27 14.20
C ARG A 204 15.54 -0.86 12.74
N LEU A 205 15.47 0.43 12.40
CA LEU A 205 15.79 0.92 11.06
C LEU A 205 16.83 2.02 11.18
N HIS A 206 17.99 1.82 10.55
CA HIS A 206 18.95 2.88 10.29
C HIS A 206 18.92 3.20 8.81
N ALA A 207 18.50 4.40 8.42
CA ALA A 207 18.45 4.77 7.01
C ALA A 207 19.37 5.95 6.70
N GLU A 208 20.03 5.91 5.55
CA GLU A 208 20.90 6.97 5.09
C GLU A 208 20.75 7.20 3.58
N LEU A 209 20.70 8.46 3.17
CA LEU A 209 20.66 8.86 1.77
C LEU A 209 21.87 9.73 1.45
N ARG A 210 22.58 9.40 0.37
CA ARG A 210 23.71 10.19 -0.15
C ARG A 210 23.59 10.37 -1.65
N ALA A 211 23.58 11.61 -2.13
CA ALA A 211 23.47 11.90 -3.55
C ALA A 211 24.56 12.89 -4.00
N ASP A 212 25.18 12.62 -5.15
CA ASP A 212 26.04 13.60 -5.81
C ASP A 212 25.17 14.74 -6.38
N PRO A 213 25.41 16.02 -6.01
CA PRO A 213 24.65 17.14 -6.56
C PRO A 213 24.68 17.23 -8.09
N LYS A 214 25.68 16.62 -8.76
CA LYS A 214 25.77 16.60 -10.22
C LYS A 214 24.68 15.79 -10.90
N VAL A 215 24.02 14.88 -10.19
CA VAL A 215 22.93 14.06 -10.74
C VAL A 215 21.54 14.56 -10.35
N SER A 216 21.44 15.69 -9.63
CA SER A 216 20.18 16.22 -9.12
C SER A 216 19.12 16.48 -10.21
N ASP A 217 19.53 16.98 -11.38
CA ASP A 217 18.62 17.32 -12.48
C ASP A 217 18.42 16.17 -13.48
N VAL A 218 18.99 14.98 -13.22
CA VAL A 218 18.73 13.79 -14.04
C VAL A 218 17.24 13.46 -13.95
N VAL A 219 16.63 13.17 -15.10
CA VAL A 219 15.21 12.83 -15.16
C VAL A 219 15.01 11.33 -14.96
N VAL A 220 14.10 10.99 -14.06
CA VAL A 220 13.78 9.62 -13.67
C VAL A 220 12.27 9.35 -13.79
N PRO A 221 11.86 8.09 -14.02
CA PRO A 221 10.47 7.69 -13.96
C PRO A 221 9.93 7.96 -12.56
N PHE A 222 8.78 8.62 -12.49
CA PHE A 222 8.17 9.03 -11.23
C PHE A 222 7.90 7.81 -10.34
N LEU A 223 8.37 7.88 -9.08
CA LEU A 223 8.29 6.83 -8.05
C LEU A 223 9.11 5.55 -8.29
N ALA A 224 10.03 5.52 -9.26
CA ALA A 224 10.90 4.36 -9.45
C ALA A 224 11.82 4.10 -8.24
N VAL A 225 12.51 5.12 -7.74
CA VAL A 225 13.37 5.03 -6.55
C VAL A 225 12.51 4.77 -5.31
N GLN A 226 11.42 5.53 -5.16
CA GLN A 226 10.50 5.37 -4.03
C GLN A 226 9.97 3.94 -3.92
N SER A 227 9.58 3.32 -5.04
CA SER A 227 9.07 1.95 -5.06
C SER A 227 10.12 0.94 -4.58
N VAL A 228 11.38 1.05 -5.03
CA VAL A 228 12.46 0.16 -4.57
C VAL A 228 12.73 0.36 -3.08
N VAL A 229 12.77 1.60 -2.60
CA VAL A 229 12.99 1.91 -1.18
C VAL A 229 11.85 1.38 -0.32
N GLU A 230 10.59 1.53 -0.74
CA GLU A 230 9.44 1.00 0.01
C GLU A 230 9.51 -0.53 0.12
N HIS A 231 9.82 -1.22 -0.97
CA HIS A 231 10.00 -2.68 -0.95
C HIS A 231 11.16 -3.10 -0.04
N ALA A 232 12.27 -2.38 -0.08
CA ALA A 232 13.43 -2.64 0.77
C ALA A 232 13.08 -2.50 2.27
N VAL A 233 12.31 -1.48 2.65
CA VAL A 233 11.87 -1.32 4.05
C VAL A 233 10.81 -2.34 4.41
N ARG A 234 9.71 -2.44 3.65
CA ARG A 234 8.54 -3.26 3.99
C ARG A 234 8.82 -4.76 3.89
N ASP A 235 9.41 -5.20 2.79
CA ASP A 235 9.60 -6.61 2.51
C ASP A 235 11.02 -7.08 2.94
N GLY A 236 11.96 -6.13 3.06
CA GLY A 236 13.32 -6.39 3.52
C GLY A 236 13.52 -6.24 5.03
N ILE A 237 13.07 -5.16 5.66
CA ILE A 237 13.45 -4.84 7.06
C ILE A 237 12.31 -5.06 8.06
N GLU A 238 11.07 -4.67 7.73
CA GLU A 238 9.94 -4.65 8.68
C GLU A 238 9.66 -6.02 9.32
N GLY A 239 9.76 -7.08 8.52
CA GLY A 239 9.44 -8.45 8.91
C GLY A 239 10.51 -9.15 9.77
N THR A 240 11.68 -8.54 10.01
CA THR A 240 12.78 -9.18 10.75
C THR A 240 12.91 -8.65 12.17
N THR A 241 13.15 -9.53 13.14
CA THR A 241 13.20 -9.16 14.56
C THR A 241 14.30 -8.14 14.87
N ASP A 242 15.48 -8.33 14.27
CA ASP A 242 16.67 -7.52 14.52
C ASP A 242 16.67 -6.20 13.72
N GLY A 243 15.78 -6.05 12.74
CA GLY A 243 15.75 -4.90 11.85
C GLY A 243 16.90 -4.93 10.83
N GLY A 244 17.37 -3.73 10.45
CA GLY A 244 18.44 -3.59 9.46
C GLY A 244 18.80 -2.14 9.16
N SER A 245 19.80 -1.99 8.29
CA SER A 245 20.15 -0.70 7.70
C SER A 245 19.76 -0.62 6.24
N LEU A 246 19.41 0.59 5.79
CA LEU A 246 19.14 0.90 4.40
C LEU A 246 19.99 2.10 3.98
N THR A 247 20.70 1.98 2.86
CA THR A 247 21.47 3.06 2.29
C THR A 247 21.03 3.31 0.85
N VAL A 248 20.61 4.53 0.56
CA VAL A 248 20.35 5.01 -0.81
C VAL A 248 21.54 5.84 -1.26
N THR A 249 22.12 5.49 -2.41
CA THR A 249 23.18 6.28 -3.05
C THR A 249 22.80 6.66 -4.46
N ALA A 250 23.11 7.88 -4.89
CA ALA A 250 22.95 8.32 -6.27
C ALA A 250 24.24 8.99 -6.75
N ALA A 251 24.82 8.48 -7.83
CA ALA A 251 26.08 8.98 -8.37
C ALA A 251 26.10 8.91 -9.90
N ALA A 252 26.97 9.72 -10.52
CA ALA A 252 27.20 9.67 -11.96
C ALA A 252 27.77 8.31 -12.37
N ALA A 253 27.23 7.74 -13.45
CA ALA A 253 27.65 6.44 -13.97
C ALA A 253 27.62 6.46 -15.50
N GLY A 254 28.81 6.49 -16.13
CA GLY A 254 28.94 6.66 -17.57
C GLY A 254 28.34 7.99 -18.01
N ALA A 255 27.43 7.97 -18.98
CA ALA A 255 26.70 9.17 -19.41
C ALA A 255 25.56 9.56 -18.46
N GLY A 256 25.04 8.62 -17.66
CA GLY A 256 23.83 8.82 -16.85
C GLY A 256 24.10 8.79 -15.34
N CYS A 257 23.13 8.25 -14.59
CA CYS A 257 23.21 8.07 -13.14
C CYS A 257 22.92 6.62 -12.76
N LEU A 258 23.53 6.16 -11.68
CA LEU A 258 23.15 4.94 -10.99
C LEU A 258 22.65 5.29 -9.59
N VAL A 259 21.41 4.91 -9.31
CA VAL A 259 20.85 4.92 -7.96
C VAL A 259 20.97 3.52 -7.39
N VAL A 260 21.53 3.35 -6.20
CA VAL A 260 21.65 2.06 -5.52
C VAL A 260 20.95 2.12 -4.18
N VAL A 261 19.98 1.22 -3.99
CA VAL A 261 19.33 0.93 -2.71
C VAL A 261 19.97 -0.33 -2.14
N ARG A 262 20.61 -0.20 -0.98
CA ARG A 262 21.29 -1.30 -0.30
C ARG A 262 20.63 -1.55 1.05
N THR A 263 20.42 -2.81 1.39
CA THR A 263 20.00 -3.24 2.72
C THR A 263 21.02 -4.17 3.35
N GLN A 264 21.28 -4.01 4.64
CA GLN A 264 22.08 -4.96 5.44
C GLN A 264 21.27 -5.41 6.65
N GLY A 265 21.31 -6.71 6.94
CA GLY A 265 20.26 -7.33 7.74
C GLY A 265 18.95 -7.42 6.96
N GLY A 266 17.89 -7.89 7.62
CA GLY A 266 16.62 -8.09 6.93
C GLY A 266 16.52 -9.39 6.11
N SER A 267 15.46 -9.50 5.33
CA SER A 267 15.19 -10.58 4.40
C SER A 267 15.95 -10.38 3.09
N PRO A 268 16.70 -11.38 2.58
CA PRO A 268 17.41 -11.24 1.31
C PRO A 268 16.49 -11.29 0.08
N ASP A 269 15.25 -11.74 0.23
CA ASP A 269 14.35 -12.09 -0.88
C ASP A 269 13.42 -10.95 -1.32
N TRP A 270 13.49 -9.79 -0.67
CA TRP A 270 12.65 -8.63 -1.02
C TRP A 270 12.72 -8.22 -2.51
N PRO A 271 13.85 -8.35 -3.25
CA PRO A 271 13.89 -7.96 -4.67
C PRO A 271 13.13 -8.90 -5.60
N ASP A 272 12.87 -10.15 -5.20
CA ASP A 272 12.44 -11.23 -6.11
C ASP A 272 11.10 -10.95 -6.80
N ARG A 273 10.23 -10.17 -6.15
CA ARG A 273 9.01 -9.65 -6.76
C ARG A 273 9.13 -8.18 -7.17
N ALA A 274 9.73 -7.36 -6.30
CA ALA A 274 9.80 -5.91 -6.48
C ALA A 274 10.48 -5.52 -7.81
N VAL A 275 11.61 -6.15 -8.13
CA VAL A 275 12.41 -5.78 -9.31
C VAL A 275 11.74 -6.22 -10.62
N PRO A 276 11.27 -7.46 -10.80
CA PRO A 276 10.52 -7.85 -12.00
C PRO A 276 9.25 -7.03 -12.23
N ASP A 277 8.48 -6.75 -11.16
CA ASP A 277 7.24 -5.99 -11.26
C ASP A 277 7.51 -4.53 -11.65
N LEU A 278 8.52 -3.90 -11.05
CA LEU A 278 8.95 -2.54 -11.44
C LEU A 278 9.47 -2.50 -12.87
N ASN A 279 10.33 -3.43 -13.28
CA ASN A 279 10.82 -3.49 -14.67
C ASN A 279 9.70 -3.69 -15.69
N THR A 280 8.69 -4.52 -15.36
CA THR A 280 7.52 -4.72 -16.24
C THR A 280 6.78 -3.40 -16.47
N ARG A 281 6.58 -2.61 -15.41
CA ARG A 281 5.93 -1.30 -15.48
C ARG A 281 6.78 -0.27 -16.22
N LEU A 282 8.08 -0.20 -15.93
CA LEU A 282 9.02 0.71 -16.58
C LEU A 282 9.10 0.42 -18.08
N ARG A 283 9.21 -0.84 -18.49
CA ARG A 283 9.22 -1.22 -19.92
C ARG A 283 7.93 -0.85 -20.63
N ALA A 284 6.79 -1.00 -19.98
CA ALA A 284 5.51 -0.63 -20.56
C ALA A 284 5.38 0.88 -20.81
N ALA A 285 5.98 1.71 -19.95
CA ALA A 285 5.91 3.16 -20.04
C ALA A 285 7.05 3.80 -20.87
N PHE A 286 8.28 3.27 -20.76
CA PHE A 286 9.50 3.91 -21.26
C PHE A 286 10.36 3.01 -22.15
N GLY A 287 9.93 1.79 -22.46
CA GLY A 287 10.74 0.84 -23.24
C GLY A 287 11.96 0.31 -22.47
N GLU A 288 13.03 -0.04 -23.17
CA GLU A 288 14.22 -0.67 -22.56
C GLU A 288 15.25 0.36 -22.02
N ASP A 289 14.90 1.64 -22.00
CA ASP A 289 15.81 2.73 -21.58
C ASP A 289 16.09 2.71 -20.07
N PHE A 290 15.18 2.11 -19.28
CA PHE A 290 15.29 2.00 -17.83
C PHE A 290 15.42 0.54 -17.42
N GLU A 291 16.41 0.28 -16.57
CA GLU A 291 16.66 -1.06 -16.05
C GLU A 291 16.90 -1.01 -14.54
N VAL A 292 16.14 -1.82 -13.82
CA VAL A 292 16.34 -2.10 -12.40
C VAL A 292 16.98 -3.48 -12.27
N THR A 293 18.12 -3.55 -11.60
CA THR A 293 18.93 -4.77 -11.49
C THR A 293 19.25 -5.10 -10.05
N VAL A 294 19.29 -6.39 -9.73
CA VAL A 294 19.84 -6.85 -8.45
C VAL A 294 21.36 -6.92 -8.60
N LEU A 295 22.07 -6.01 -7.94
CA LEU A 295 23.53 -5.90 -7.98
C LEU A 295 24.19 -6.89 -7.01
N ALA A 296 23.53 -7.17 -5.88
CA ALA A 296 23.95 -8.16 -4.90
C ALA A 296 22.73 -8.76 -4.20
N LYS A 297 22.75 -10.06 -3.94
CA LYS A 297 21.74 -10.78 -3.14
C LYS A 297 22.43 -11.84 -2.29
N GLY A 298 22.66 -11.54 -1.03
CA GLY A 298 23.28 -12.45 -0.07
C GLY A 298 22.69 -12.29 1.33
N ALA A 299 23.00 -13.23 2.22
CA ALA A 299 22.51 -13.20 3.60
C ALA A 299 22.98 -11.97 4.40
N ALA A 300 24.12 -11.37 4.01
CA ALA A 300 24.67 -10.19 4.67
C ALA A 300 24.21 -8.86 4.04
N GLU A 301 23.89 -8.87 2.74
CA GLU A 301 23.62 -7.66 1.99
C GLU A 301 22.76 -7.95 0.76
N VAL A 302 21.82 -7.05 0.48
CA VAL A 302 21.13 -6.95 -0.80
C VAL A 302 21.35 -5.56 -1.37
N ALA A 303 21.59 -5.46 -2.67
CA ALA A 303 21.72 -4.19 -3.38
C ALA A 303 20.93 -4.23 -4.69
N VAL A 304 20.09 -3.23 -4.91
CA VAL A 304 19.33 -3.03 -6.14
C VAL A 304 19.75 -1.71 -6.79
N GLY A 305 20.09 -1.76 -8.07
CA GLY A 305 20.53 -0.62 -8.86
C GLY A 305 19.49 -0.21 -9.88
N ILE A 306 19.17 1.08 -9.95
CA ILE A 306 18.34 1.71 -10.98
C ILE A 306 19.29 2.48 -11.90
N ARG A 307 19.46 2.01 -13.13
CA ARG A 307 20.25 2.71 -14.14
C ARG A 307 19.37 3.73 -14.84
N VAL A 308 19.83 4.97 -14.85
CA VAL A 308 19.14 6.11 -15.46
C VAL A 308 20.00 6.64 -16.61
N PRO A 309 19.54 6.58 -17.86
CA PRO A 309 20.28 7.12 -18.99
C PRO A 309 20.36 8.65 -18.94
N SER A 310 21.34 9.24 -19.63
CA SER A 310 21.51 10.71 -19.67
C SER A 310 20.45 11.44 -20.48
N ALA A 311 19.60 10.72 -21.21
CA ALA A 311 18.68 11.30 -22.16
C ALA A 311 17.51 11.96 -21.42
N SER A 312 17.29 13.26 -21.68
CA SER A 312 16.00 13.88 -21.39
C SER A 312 14.90 13.01 -22.03
N PRO A 313 13.79 12.71 -21.34
CA PRO A 313 12.72 11.93 -21.94
C PRO A 313 12.23 12.63 -23.20
N PRO A 314 11.78 11.88 -24.22
CA PRO A 314 11.23 12.47 -25.42
C PRO A 314 10.05 13.37 -25.01
N GLN A 315 10.13 14.65 -25.37
CA GLN A 315 8.96 15.53 -25.30
C GLN A 315 7.96 15.01 -26.33
N GLY A 316 6.92 14.32 -25.85
CA GLY A 316 5.76 13.87 -26.63
C GLY A 316 4.53 14.64 -26.18
#